data_AF-A0A1M4TSD6-F1
#
_entry.id   AF-A0A1M4TSD6-F1
#
_cell.length_a   1.000
_cell.length_b   1.000
_cell.length_c   1.000
_cell.angle_alpha   90.00
_cell.angle_beta   90.00
_cell.angle_gamma   90.00
#
_symmetry.space_group_name_H-M   'P 1'
#
loop_
_entity.id
_entity.type
_entity.pdbx_description
1 polymer ?
#
loop_
_entity_poly.entity_id
_entity_poly.type
_entity_poly.pdbx_seq_one_letter_code
_entity_poly.pdbx_strand_id
1 'polypeptide(L)' 'MARHTFAVFALNNGVDVHKVSRLLAHSSVMVTEKVYAKFLPETLQKEVETKLNFDFTPDYNTAAD' A
#
# COMPACT_ATOMS: atom_id res chain seq x y z
N MET A 1 -16.54 1.82 -17.12
CA MET A 1 -16.10 0.56 -16.48
C MET A 1 -14.64 0.17 -16.74
N ALA A 2 -13.95 0.65 -17.79
CA ALA A 2 -12.56 0.23 -18.08
C ALA A 2 -11.46 0.77 -17.13
N ARG A 3 -11.60 1.96 -16.54
CA ARG A 3 -10.56 2.58 -15.69
C ARG A 3 -10.26 1.77 -14.42
N HIS A 4 -11.30 1.23 -13.79
CA HIS A 4 -11.16 0.40 -12.59
C HIS A 4 -10.57 -0.97 -12.92
N THR A 5 -11.00 -1.60 -14.02
CA THR A 5 -10.42 -2.86 -14.51
C THR A 5 -8.95 -2.71 -14.85
N PHE A 6 -8.56 -1.62 -15.53
CA PHE A 6 -7.17 -1.31 -15.84
C PHE A 6 -6.32 -1.18 -14.57
N ALA A 7 -6.82 -0.44 -13.58
CA ALA A 7 -6.10 -0.23 -12.33
C ALA A 7 -5.86 -1.52 -11.56
N VAL A 8 -6.90 -2.36 -11.40
CA VAL A 8 -6.79 -3.65 -10.72
C VAL A 8 -5.83 -4.59 -11.48
N PHE A 9 -5.92 -4.62 -12.82
CA PHE A 9 -5.02 -5.43 -13.62
C PHE A 9 -3.56 -4.96 -13.51
N ALA A 10 -3.29 -3.66 -13.63
CA ALA A 10 -1.94 -3.11 -13.52
C ALA A 10 -1.32 -3.38 -12.15
N LEU A 11 -2.09 -3.18 -11.06
CA LEU A 11 -1.63 -3.44 -9.71
C LEU A 11 -1.35 -4.94 -9.47
N ASN A 12 -2.22 -5.83 -9.97
CA ASN A 12 -2.00 -7.28 -9.88
C ASN A 12 -0.77 -7.76 -10.67
N ASN A 13 -0.38 -7.04 -11.71
CA ASN A 13 0.85 -7.32 -12.47
C ASN A 13 2.09 -6.67 -11.84
N GLY A 14 1.99 -6.10 -10.63
CA GLY A 14 3.12 -5.52 -9.90
C GLY A 14 3.52 -4.11 -10.38
N VAL A 15 2.65 -3.42 -11.13
CA VAL A 15 2.90 -2.02 -11.51
C VAL A 15 2.70 -1.14 -10.29
N ASP A 16 3.70 -0.31 -10.00
CA ASP A 16 3.72 0.67 -8.93
C ASP A 16 2.48 1.60 -8.93
N VAL A 17 1.83 1.72 -7.77
CA VAL A 17 0.62 2.50 -7.53
C VAL A 17 0.78 3.98 -7.89
N HIS A 18 1.99 4.55 -7.75
CA HIS A 18 2.28 5.93 -8.17
C HIS A 18 2.17 6.08 -9.69
N LYS A 19 2.66 5.09 -10.46
CA LYS A 19 2.58 5.07 -11.92
C LYS A 19 1.14 4.86 -12.38
N VAL A 20 0.42 3.92 -11.75
CA VAL A 20 -1.00 3.67 -12.02
C VAL A 20 -1.84 4.91 -11.72
N SER A 21 -1.59 5.61 -10.61
CA SER A 21 -2.27 6.87 -10.26
C SER A 21 -2.11 7.95 -11.33
N ARG A 22 -0.89 8.13 -11.84
CA ARG A 22 -0.59 9.08 -12.92
C ARG A 22 -1.32 8.72 -14.22
N LEU A 23 -1.36 7.44 -14.58
CA LEU A 23 -2.05 6.93 -15.78
C LEU A 23 -3.58 7.05 -15.69
N LEU A 24 -4.14 7.00 -14.48
CA LEU A 24 -5.56 7.25 -14.23
C LEU A 24 -5.91 8.74 -14.19
N ALA A 25 -4.90 9.63 -14.30
CA ALA A 25 -5.02 11.07 -14.14
C ALA A 25 -5.63 11.48 -12.79
N HIS A 26 -5.31 10.73 -11.72
CA HIS A 26 -5.69 11.12 -10.38
C HIS A 26 -4.81 12.28 -9.90
N SER A 27 -5.44 13.27 -9.26
CA SER A 27 -4.75 14.42 -8.67
C SER A 27 -3.88 14.03 -7.47
N SER A 28 -4.12 12.87 -6.88
CA SER A 28 -3.35 12.33 -5.75
C SER A 28 -3.29 10.80 -5.78
N VAL A 29 -2.13 10.27 -5.37
CA VAL A 29 -1.89 8.83 -5.24
C VAL A 29 -2.75 8.20 -4.15
N MET A 30 -3.08 8.97 -3.10
CA MET A 30 -3.98 8.53 -2.04
C MET A 30 -5.36 8.10 -2.55
N VAL A 31 -5.85 8.71 -3.65
CA VAL A 31 -7.13 8.33 -4.27
C VAL A 31 -7.02 6.92 -4.86
N THR A 32 -5.89 6.59 -5.49
CA THR A 32 -5.63 5.26 -6.04
C THR A 32 -5.45 4.24 -4.91
N GLU A 33 -4.68 4.58 -3.88
CA GLU A 33 -4.46 3.70 -2.72
C GLU A 33 -5.77 3.38 -2.01
N LYS A 34 -6.57 4.39 -1.65
CA LYS A 34 -7.83 4.16 -0.94
C LYS A 34 -8.81 3.28 -1.71
N VAL A 35 -8.87 3.43 -3.03
CA VAL A 35 -9.82 2.70 -3.88
C VAL A 35 -9.35 1.27 -4.16
N TYR A 36 -8.03 1.06 -4.31
CA TYR A 36 -7.48 -0.22 -4.75
C TYR A 36 -6.67 -0.99 -3.70
N ALA A 37 -6.47 -0.47 -2.49
CA ALA A 37 -5.73 -1.16 -1.42
C ALA A 37 -6.24 -2.58 -1.15
N LYS A 38 -7.56 -2.79 -1.20
CA LYS A 38 -8.18 -4.11 -1.01
C LYS A 38 -7.91 -5.13 -2.12
N PHE A 39 -7.37 -4.67 -3.26
CA PHE A 39 -7.00 -5.51 -4.40
C PHE A 39 -5.48 -5.63 -4.53
N LEU A 40 -4.71 -5.00 -3.63
CA LEU A 40 -3.26 -5.20 -3.60
C LEU A 40 -2.97 -6.61 -3.07
N PRO A 41 -2.01 -7.33 -3.68
CA PRO A 41 -1.64 -8.66 -3.23
C PRO A 41 -1.14 -8.64 -1.78
N GLU A 42 -1.48 -9.67 -1.00
CA GLU A 42 -1.08 -9.83 0.41
C GLU A 42 0.45 -9.75 0.61
N THR A 43 1.22 -10.03 -0.44
CA THR A 43 2.69 -9.90 -0.44
C THR A 43 3.15 -8.48 -0.17
N LEU A 44 2.40 -7.45 -0.58
CA LEU A 44 2.71 -6.06 -0.27
C LEU A 44 2.43 -5.73 1.20
N GLN A 45 1.36 -6.27 1.79
CA GLN A 45 1.11 -6.10 3.23
C GLN A 45 2.26 -6.71 4.03
N LYS A 46 2.67 -7.92 3.66
CA LYS A 46 3.81 -8.59 4.27
C LYS A 46 5.13 -7.84 4.05
N GLU A 47 5.34 -7.26 2.87
CA GLU A 47 6.53 -6.45 2.58
C GLU A 47 6.53 -5.15 3.38
N VAL A 48 5.38 -4.49 3.55
CA VAL A 48 5.22 -3.32 4.41
C VAL A 48 5.48 -3.68 5.87
N GLU A 49 4.89 -4.77 6.38
CA GLU A 49 5.16 -5.27 7.74
C GLU A 49 6.64 -5.62 7.96
N THR A 50 7.26 -6.31 6.98
CA THR A 50 8.66 -6.73 7.06
C THR A 50 9.63 -5.55 6.93
N LYS A 51 9.33 -4.58 6.06
CA LYS A 51 10.21 -3.43 5.77
C LYS A 51 10.03 -2.30 6.76
N LEU A 52 8.84 -2.12 7.32
CA LEU A 52 8.55 -1.06 8.30
C LEU A 52 8.68 -1.54 9.75
N ASN A 53 9.00 -2.82 9.99
CA ASN A 53 9.29 -3.44 11.28
C ASN A 53 8.56 -2.74 12.44
N PHE A 54 7.23 -2.88 12.48
CA PHE A 54 6.37 -2.19 13.46
C PHE A 54 6.52 -2.70 14.90
N ASP A 55 7.59 -3.43 15.24
CA ASP A 55 7.94 -3.87 16.59
C ASP A 55 8.38 -2.72 17.51
N PHE A 56 7.94 -1.49 17.27
CA PHE A 56 8.09 -0.40 18.23
C PHE A 56 7.05 -0.56 19.34
N THR A 57 7.25 -1.55 20.20
CA THR A 57 6.72 -1.50 21.56
C THR A 57 7.80 -0.89 22.44
N PRO A 58 7.68 0.39 22.86
CA PRO A 58 8.55 0.90 23.91
C PRO A 58 8.35 0.02 25.15
N ASP A 59 9.43 -0.56 25.65
CA ASP A 59 9.47 -1.36 26.86
C ASP A 59 9.24 -0.45 28.07
N TYR A 60 7.98 -0.31 28.47
CA TYR A 60 7.59 0.50 29.64
C TYR A 60 8.09 -0.07 30.99
N ASN A 61 8.96 -1.07 31.00
CA ASN A 61 9.37 -1.81 32.21
C ASN A 61 10.83 -1.59 32.65
N THR A 62 11.52 -0.58 32.11
CA THR A 62 12.93 -0.26 32.45
C THR A 62 13.06 1.12 33.14
N ALA A 63 12.01 1.60 33.82
CA ALA A 63 12.02 2.85 34.58
C ALA A 63 11.73 2.63 36.08
N ALA A 64 12.20 1.52 36.62
CA ALA A 64 12.09 1.18 38.04
C ALA A 64 13.38 0.50 38.55
N ASP A 65 14.52 1.19 38.40
CA ASP A 65 15.72 0.99 39.22
C ASP A 65 16.41 2.32 39.54
#